data_AF-A0A2U3L5L9-F1
#
_entry.id   AF-A0A2U3L5L9-F1
#
_cell.length_a   1.000
_cell.length_b   1.000
_cell.length_c   1.000
_cell.angle_alpha   90.00
_cell.angle_beta   90.00
_cell.angle_gamma   90.00
#
_symmetry.space_group_name_H-M   'P 1'
#
loop_
_entity.id
_entity.type
_entity.pdbx_description
1 polymer ?
#
loop_
_entity_poly.entity_id
_entity_poly.type
_entity_poly.pdbx_seq_one_letter_code
_entity_poly.pdbx_strand_id
1 'polypeptide(L)'
;MILDMKIIGANIKALRDNAGLGQKHIASYLGVDQSLISKFEAGERAISSDMLDKLAALFCCPVSVITLPDECKSSISFAFRTIGIDGEDLEALAVINRIALNQMQMDKIAGGTMND
;
A
#
# COMPACT_ATOMS: atom_id res chain seq x y z
N MET A 1 -16.13 -9.44 -9.56
CA MET A 1 -14.68 -9.64 -9.74
C MET A 1 -14.19 -10.49 -8.57
N ILE A 2 -13.47 -11.59 -8.82
CA ILE A 2 -12.98 -12.47 -7.74
C ILE A 2 -11.59 -11.97 -7.34
N LEU A 3 -11.40 -11.64 -6.07
CA LEU A 3 -10.10 -11.26 -5.52
C LEU A 3 -9.24 -12.52 -5.35
N ASP A 4 -8.02 -12.51 -5.89
CA ASP A 4 -7.04 -13.60 -5.70
C ASP A 4 -6.05 -13.22 -4.61
N MET A 5 -6.03 -13.97 -3.52
CA MET A 5 -5.17 -13.71 -2.37
C MET A 5 -3.69 -13.90 -2.68
N LYS A 6 -3.33 -14.75 -3.66
CA LYS A 6 -1.93 -14.90 -4.07
C LYS A 6 -1.43 -13.67 -4.82
N ILE A 7 -2.28 -13.08 -5.67
CA ILE A 7 -1.96 -11.84 -6.39
C ILE A 7 -1.81 -10.69 -5.38
N ILE A 8 -2.78 -10.55 -4.47
CA ILE A 8 -2.72 -9.52 -3.41
C ILE A 8 -1.46 -9.67 -2.56
N GLY A 9 -1.17 -10.89 -2.10
CA GLY A 9 0.02 -11.17 -1.30
C GLY A 9 1.33 -10.82 -2.02
N ALA A 10 1.44 -11.23 -3.29
CA ALA A 10 2.60 -10.91 -4.12
C ALA A 10 2.77 -9.41 -4.34
N ASN A 11 1.68 -8.67 -4.56
CA ASN A 11 1.70 -7.22 -4.74
C ASN A 11 2.10 -6.49 -3.46
N ILE A 12 1.56 -6.88 -2.30
CA ILE A 12 1.96 -6.32 -0.99
C ILE A 12 3.46 -6.51 -0.78
N LYS A 13 3.97 -7.72 -1.04
CA LYS A 13 5.39 -8.03 -0.92
C LYS A 13 6.25 -7.17 -1.84
N ALA A 14 5.86 -7.05 -3.11
CA ALA A 14 6.60 -6.24 -4.09
C ALA A 14 6.64 -4.76 -3.70
N LEU A 15 5.51 -4.17 -3.29
CA LEU A 15 5.44 -2.80 -2.80
C LEU A 15 6.34 -2.58 -1.58
N ARG A 16 6.28 -3.53 -0.63
CA ARG A 16 7.10 -3.49 0.58
C ARG A 16 8.60 -3.56 0.25
N ASP A 17 9.00 -4.47 -0.64
CA ASP A 17 10.41 -4.65 -1.04
C ASP A 17 10.93 -3.43 -1.82
N ASN A 18 10.12 -2.85 -2.72
CA ASN A 18 10.45 -1.63 -3.46
C ASN A 18 10.62 -0.41 -2.55
N ALA A 19 9.83 -0.37 -1.48
CA ALA A 19 9.94 0.62 -0.42
C ALA A 19 11.16 0.37 0.50
N GLY A 20 11.86 -0.77 0.41
CA GLY A 20 12.96 -1.10 1.31
C GLY A 20 12.52 -1.42 2.74
N LEU A 21 11.24 -1.79 2.93
CA LEU A 21 10.66 -2.11 4.23
C LEU A 21 10.75 -3.62 4.52
N GLY A 22 11.10 -3.98 5.74
CA GLY A 22 10.86 -5.33 6.28
C GLY A 22 9.40 -5.55 6.71
N GLN A 23 8.95 -6.81 6.77
CA GLN A 23 7.58 -7.18 7.21
C GLN A 23 7.24 -6.61 8.60
N LYS A 24 8.22 -6.50 9.50
CA LYS A 24 8.04 -5.91 10.84
C LYS A 24 7.55 -4.45 10.82
N HIS A 25 7.93 -3.66 9.81
CA HIS A 25 7.55 -2.25 9.75
C HIS A 25 6.08 -2.12 9.36
N ILE A 26 5.65 -2.86 8.33
CA ILE A 26 4.23 -2.87 7.95
C ILE A 26 3.36 -3.56 9.01
N ALA A 27 3.89 -4.52 9.75
CA ALA A 27 3.22 -5.12 10.91
C ALA A 27 2.97 -4.07 12.01
N SER A 28 4.01 -3.29 12.36
CA SER A 28 3.91 -2.20 13.32
C SER A 28 2.90 -1.13 12.87
N TYR A 29 2.96 -0.72 11.61
CA TYR A 29 2.03 0.25 11.03
C TYR A 29 0.58 -0.24 11.05
N LEU A 30 0.34 -1.51 10.72
CA LEU A 30 -1.00 -2.09 10.73
C LEU A 30 -1.48 -2.49 12.14
N GLY A 31 -0.61 -2.43 13.16
CA GLY A 31 -0.92 -2.87 14.51
C GLY A 31 -1.16 -4.37 14.64
N VAL A 32 -0.41 -5.19 13.89
CA VAL A 32 -0.56 -6.65 13.84
C VAL A 32 0.78 -7.38 14.02
N ASP A 33 0.72 -8.69 14.23
CA ASP A 33 1.92 -9.53 14.28
C ASP A 33 2.61 -9.65 12.91
N GLN A 34 3.94 -9.68 12.91
CA GLN A 34 4.73 -9.94 11.70
C GLN A 34 4.34 -11.26 11.01
N SER A 35 3.95 -12.28 11.77
CA SER A 35 3.52 -13.57 11.21
C SER A 35 2.26 -13.43 10.36
N LEU A 36 1.36 -12.49 10.69
CA LEU A 36 0.15 -12.23 9.92
C LEU A 36 0.49 -11.60 8.57
N ILE A 37 1.47 -10.68 8.55
CA ILE A 37 2.00 -10.11 7.31
C ILE A 37 2.58 -11.19 6.40
N SER A 38 3.37 -12.12 6.95
CA SER A 38 3.92 -13.23 6.18
C SER A 38 2.82 -14.09 5.55
N LYS A 39 1.71 -14.32 6.26
CA LYS A 39 0.56 -15.09 5.74
C LYS A 39 -0.22 -14.32 4.67
N PHE A 40 -0.32 -13.00 4.79
CA PHE A 40 -0.88 -12.16 3.73
C PHE A 40 -0.03 -12.25 2.47
N GLU A 41 1.29 -12.09 2.58
CA GLU A 41 2.21 -12.16 1.44
C GLU A 41 2.25 -13.53 0.76
N ALA A 42 2.02 -14.61 1.51
CA ALA A 42 1.89 -15.96 0.98
C ALA A 42 0.51 -16.25 0.36
N GLY A 43 -0.47 -15.36 0.52
CA GLY A 43 -1.86 -15.57 0.12
C GLY A 43 -2.60 -16.62 0.96
N GLU A 44 -2.05 -17.00 2.11
CA GLU A 44 -2.61 -18.01 3.03
C GLU A 44 -3.75 -17.45 3.89
N ARG A 45 -3.82 -16.12 4.02
CA ARG A 45 -4.86 -15.45 4.79
C ARG A 45 -5.42 -14.25 4.04
N ALA A 46 -6.74 -14.11 4.10
CA ALA A 46 -7.41 -12.94 3.56
C ALA A 46 -7.08 -11.69 4.38
N ILE A 47 -6.87 -10.58 3.67
CA ILE A 47 -6.65 -9.25 4.23
C ILE A 47 -7.97 -8.46 4.21
N SER A 48 -8.20 -7.63 5.23
CA SER A 48 -9.39 -6.79 5.31
C SER A 48 -9.31 -5.58 4.39
N SER A 49 -10.46 -5.01 4.01
CA SER A 49 -10.50 -3.76 3.23
C SER A 49 -9.78 -2.61 3.93
N ASP A 50 -9.98 -2.45 5.25
CA ASP A 50 -9.30 -1.41 6.04
C ASP A 50 -7.78 -1.51 5.96
N MET A 51 -7.23 -2.73 6.06
CA MET A 51 -5.78 -2.95 5.94
C MET A 51 -5.29 -2.71 4.51
N LEU A 52 -6.07 -3.07 3.49
CA LEU A 52 -5.76 -2.74 2.10
C LEU A 52 -5.72 -1.23 1.87
N ASP A 53 -6.71 -0.50 2.40
CA ASP A 53 -6.79 0.96 2.31
C ASP A 53 -5.60 1.63 3.01
N LYS A 54 -5.20 1.10 4.18
CA LYS A 54 -3.99 1.56 4.88
C LYS A 54 -2.71 1.32 4.09
N LEU A 55 -2.55 0.14 3.49
CA LEU A 55 -1.38 -0.17 2.66
C LEU A 55 -1.35 0.68 1.39
N ALA A 56 -2.50 0.89 0.76
CA ALA A 56 -2.64 1.76 -0.41
C ALA A 56 -2.22 3.20 -0.09
N ALA A 57 -2.66 3.73 1.06
CA ALA A 57 -2.21 5.03 1.55
C ALA A 57 -0.70 5.06 1.84
N LEU A 58 -0.16 4.05 2.53
CA LEU A 58 1.27 3.96 2.85
C LEU A 58 2.14 3.96 1.59
N PHE A 59 1.77 3.19 0.57
CA PHE A 59 2.51 3.08 -0.69
C PHE A 59 2.11 4.11 -1.75
N CYS A 60 1.25 5.07 -1.37
CA CYS A 60 0.68 6.12 -2.21
C CYS A 60 0.19 5.61 -3.58
N CYS A 61 -0.61 4.55 -3.57
CA CYS A 61 -1.18 3.97 -4.76
C CYS A 61 -2.69 3.70 -4.59
N PRO A 62 -3.45 3.59 -5.69
CA PRO A 62 -4.83 3.08 -5.62
C PRO A 62 -4.86 1.63 -5.13
N VAL A 63 -5.94 1.24 -4.46
CA VAL A 63 -6.17 -0.16 -4.02
C VAL A 63 -6.11 -1.15 -5.20
N SER A 64 -6.48 -0.70 -6.41
CA SER A 64 -6.39 -1.52 -7.64
C SER A 64 -5.00 -2.09 -7.87
N VAL A 65 -3.95 -1.30 -7.57
CA VAL A 65 -2.54 -1.71 -7.70
C VAL A 65 -2.22 -2.92 -6.83
N ILE A 66 -2.90 -3.05 -5.68
CA ILE A 66 -2.73 -4.18 -4.78
C ILE A 66 -3.59 -5.37 -5.24
N THR A 67 -4.81 -5.12 -5.74
CA THR A 67 -5.79 -6.19 -6.02
C THR A 67 -5.74 -6.77 -7.43
N LEU A 68 -5.13 -6.07 -8.40
CA LEU A 68 -5.10 -6.47 -9.80
C LEU A 68 -3.73 -7.05 -10.22
N PRO A 69 -3.70 -7.99 -11.17
CA PRO A 69 -2.45 -8.45 -11.77
C PRO A 69 -1.78 -7.32 -12.58
N ASP A 70 -0.44 -7.36 -12.66
CA ASP A 70 0.42 -6.52 -13.53
C ASP A 70 0.37 -4.99 -13.31
N GLU A 71 -0.30 -4.49 -12.27
CA GLU A 71 -0.33 -3.04 -11.94
C GLU A 71 0.79 -2.58 -10.99
N CYS A 72 1.70 -3.45 -10.56
CA CYS A 72 2.69 -3.17 -9.52
C CYS A 72 3.80 -2.22 -9.99
N LYS A 73 3.45 -0.92 -10.12
CA LYS A 73 4.35 0.19 -10.44
C LYS A 73 4.16 1.32 -9.42
N SER A 74 4.32 1.04 -8.12
CA SER A 74 4.52 2.16 -7.17
C SER A 74 5.95 2.65 -7.26
N SER A 75 6.11 3.97 -7.42
CA SER A 75 7.40 4.65 -7.59
C SER A 75 8.00 5.15 -6.27
N ILE A 76 7.43 4.80 -5.12
CA ILE A 76 7.96 5.27 -3.83
C ILE A 76 9.08 4.35 -3.36
N SER A 77 10.31 4.78 -3.64
CA SER A 77 11.49 4.28 -2.96
C SER A 77 11.75 5.16 -1.73
N PHE A 78 11.80 4.55 -0.54
CA PHE A 78 12.24 5.28 0.65
C PHE A 78 13.77 5.46 0.57
N ALA A 79 14.20 6.66 0.17
CA ALA A 79 15.62 7.03 0.13
C ALA A 79 16.26 7.13 1.53
N PHE A 80 15.44 7.18 2.59
CA PHE A 80 15.91 7.15 3.97
C PHE A 80 16.29 5.71 4.33
N ARG A 81 17.53 5.50 4.79
CA ARG A 81 17.97 4.19 5.28
C ARG A 81 17.00 3.79 6.39
N THR A 82 16.31 2.66 6.23
CA THR A 82 15.25 2.12 7.12
C THR A 82 15.74 1.71 8.51
N ILE A 83 16.88 2.25 8.95
CA ILE A 83 17.44 2.06 10.29
C ILE A 83 16.79 3.11 11.20
N GLY A 84 15.72 2.71 11.88
CA GLY A 84 15.08 3.51 12.94
C GLY A 84 13.69 4.04 12.63
N ILE A 85 13.11 3.70 11.47
CA ILE A 85 11.71 4.02 11.17
C ILE A 85 10.80 3.06 11.93
N ASP A 86 9.87 3.60 12.71
CA ASP A 86 8.85 2.82 13.43
C ASP A 86 7.46 2.96 12.78
N GLY A 87 6.43 2.42 13.45
CA GLY A 87 5.07 2.49 12.93
C GLY A 87 4.48 3.89 12.91
N GLU A 88 4.89 4.78 13.82
CA GLU A 88 4.38 6.15 13.92
C GLU A 88 4.89 7.00 12.76
N ASP A 89 6.16 6.84 12.39
CA ASP A 89 6.74 7.47 11.21
C ASP A 89 6.00 7.08 9.91
N LEU A 90 5.66 5.79 9.78
CA LEU A 90 4.90 5.30 8.63
C LEU A 90 3.46 5.82 8.60
N GLU A 91 2.83 5.99 9.77
CA GLU A 91 1.50 6.60 9.87
C GLU A 91 1.54 8.07 9.42
N ALA A 92 2.51 8.85 9.91
CA ALA A 92 2.69 10.24 9.49
C ALA A 92 2.86 10.36 7.96
N LEU A 93 3.66 9.48 7.37
CA LEU A 93 3.83 9.41 5.92
C LEU A 93 2.52 9.03 5.20
N ALA A 94 1.79 8.02 5.71
CA ALA A 94 0.54 7.58 5.11
C ALA A 94 -0.51 8.70 5.09
N VAL A 95 -0.54 9.56 6.12
CA VAL A 95 -1.39 10.76 6.15
C VAL A 95 -1.02 11.73 5.02
N ILE A 96 0.27 12.00 4.81
CA ILE A 96 0.74 12.87 3.71
C ILE A 96 0.35 12.28 2.36
N ASN A 97 0.58 10.99 2.17
CA ASN A 97 0.23 10.29 0.94
C ASN A 97 -1.28 10.31 0.68
N ARG A 98 -2.11 10.22 1.72
CA ARG A 98 -3.57 10.33 1.59
C ARG A 98 -3.98 11.70 1.06
N ILE A 99 -3.32 12.78 1.48
CA ILE A 99 -3.55 14.12 0.94
C ILE A 99 -3.19 14.15 -0.56
N ALA A 100 -2.04 13.59 -0.94
CA ALA A 100 -1.62 13.53 -2.33
C ALA A 100 -2.59 12.71 -3.20
N LEU A 101 -3.02 11.53 -2.73
CA LEU A 101 -4.00 10.68 -3.42
C LEU A 101 -5.34 11.40 -3.59
N ASN A 102 -5.81 12.07 -2.54
CA ASN A 102 -7.03 12.86 -2.60
C ASN A 102 -6.90 14.00 -3.63
N GLN A 103 -5.76 14.70 -3.68
CA GLN A 103 -5.52 15.74 -4.68
C GLN A 103 -5.53 15.18 -6.10
N MET A 104 -4.84 14.06 -6.34
CA MET A 104 -4.85 13.39 -7.66
C MET A 104 -6.26 12.96 -8.08
N GLN A 105 -7.08 12.53 -7.13
CA GLN A 105 -8.48 12.20 -7.39
C GLN A 105 -9.30 13.45 -7.70
N MET A 106 -9.11 14.54 -6.96
CA MET A 106 -9.75 15.83 -7.24
C MET A 106 -9.37 16.37 -8.61
N ASP A 107 -8.11 16.24 -9.04
CA ASP A 107 -7.65 16.65 -10.36
C ASP A 107 -8.32 15.83 -11.48
N LYS A 108 -8.48 14.52 -11.30
CA LYS A 108 -9.22 13.66 -12.25
C LYS A 108 -10.69 14.05 -12.36
N ILE A 109 -11.31 14.43 -11.25
CA ILE A 109 -12.70 14.89 -11.22
C ILE A 109 -12.81 16.27 -11.89
N ALA A 110 -11.91 17.19 -11.56
CA ALA A 110 -11.90 18.55 -12.11
C ALA A 110 -11.53 18.61 -13.60
N GLY A 111 -10.67 17.71 -14.08
CA GLY A 111 -10.35 17.55 -15.50
C GLY A 111 -11.35 16.67 -16.28
N GLY A 112 -12.35 16.13 -15.60
CA GLY A 112 -13.26 15.09 -16.08
C GLY A 112 -14.64 15.57 -16.54
N THR A 113 -14.73 16.72 -17.21
CA THR A 113 -15.80 17.06 -18.18
C THR A 113 -15.23 17.96 -19.29
N MET A 114 -14.30 17.46 -20.09
CA MET A 114 -14.08 17.97 -21.45
C MET A 114 -14.43 16.87 -22.45
N ASN A 115 -15.70 16.52 -22.45
CA ASN A 115 -16.39 16.09 -23.66
C ASN A 115 -17.41 17.21 -23.94
N ASP A 116 -17.00 18.20 -24.73
CA ASP A 116 -17.84 19.02 -25.61
C ASP A 116 -16.99 19.36 -26.84
#